data_AF-A0A6J1NH90-F1
#
_entry.id   AF-A0A6J1NH90-F1
#
_cell.length_a   1.000
_cell.length_b   1.000
_cell.length_c   1.000
_cell.angle_alpha   90.00
_cell.angle_beta   90.00
_cell.angle_gamma   90.00
#
_symmetry.space_group_name_H-M   'P 1'
#
loop_
_entity.id
_entity.type
_entity.pdbx_description
1 polymer ?
#
loop_
_entity_poly.entity_id
_entity_poly.type
_entity_poly.pdbx_seq_one_letter_code
_entity_poly.pdbx_strand_id
1 'polypeptide(L)'
;MNSKIVVFICVVGVASASVLAPVPVAARVADVLPQYSYGYDVQDSLTGDYKGHQEQRNGDLVTGSYAVVDPDGTRRIVDYTADPLNGFNAVVRREPLVVAAAKVIAPAPFVAPAPVVAPAPVVAPAYARAPLFAPGPAPLLAPRLPYYL
;
A
#
# COMPACT_ATOMS: atom_id res chain seq x y z
N MET A 1 -35.37 -47.66 -68.99
CA MET A 1 -34.83 -46.45 -68.32
C MET A 1 -34.37 -46.89 -66.95
N ASN A 2 -33.09 -47.25 -66.82
CA ASN A 2 -32.63 -48.20 -65.81
C ASN A 2 -31.79 -47.47 -64.76
N SER A 3 -32.47 -47.00 -63.71
CA SER A 3 -31.96 -46.25 -62.54
C SER A 3 -30.93 -47.00 -61.66
N LYS A 4 -30.27 -48.03 -62.18
CA LYS A 4 -29.33 -48.89 -61.43
C LYS A 4 -27.86 -48.57 -61.69
N ILE A 5 -27.56 -47.76 -62.71
CA ILE A 5 -26.18 -47.42 -63.09
C ILE A 5 -25.67 -46.15 -62.39
N VAL A 6 -26.55 -45.28 -61.87
CA VAL A 6 -26.14 -44.02 -61.24
C VAL A 6 -25.76 -44.18 -59.76
N VAL A 7 -26.17 -45.26 -59.10
CA VAL A 7 -25.90 -45.45 -57.66
C VAL A 7 -24.49 -46.02 -57.39
N PHE A 8 -23.79 -46.51 -58.41
CA PHE A 8 -22.50 -47.19 -58.21
C PHE A 8 -21.29 -46.24 -58.10
N ILE A 9 -21.46 -44.94 -58.36
CA ILE A 9 -20.34 -43.96 -58.32
C ILE A 9 -20.20 -43.29 -56.95
N CYS A 10 -21.15 -43.45 -56.03
CA CYS A 10 -21.07 -42.83 -54.69
C CYS A 10 -20.32 -43.66 -53.62
N VAL A 11 -19.75 -44.83 -53.95
CA VAL A 11 -19.20 -45.76 -52.94
C VAL A 11 -17.66 -45.85 -52.92
N VAL A 12 -16.94 -45.06 -53.73
CA VAL A 12 -15.46 -45.05 -53.73
C VAL A 12 -14.93 -43.69 -53.28
N GLY A 13 -15.22 -43.36 -52.03
CA GLY A 13 -14.70 -42.18 -51.34
C GLY A 13 -14.39 -42.48 -49.88
N VAL A 14 -13.89 -43.69 -49.59
CA VAL A 14 -13.45 -44.07 -48.25
C VAL A 14 -11.98 -44.41 -48.31
N ALA A 15 -11.20 -43.63 -47.58
CA ALA A 15 -10.06 -44.05 -46.75
C ALA A 15 -8.91 -43.04 -46.87
N SER A 16 -8.88 -42.09 -45.94
CA SER A 16 -7.65 -41.65 -45.26
C SER A 16 -8.04 -40.73 -44.10
N ALA A 17 -8.71 -41.30 -43.11
CA ALA A 17 -8.70 -40.71 -41.77
C ALA A 17 -7.46 -41.29 -41.07
N SER A 18 -6.40 -40.49 -40.96
CA SER A 18 -5.29 -40.82 -40.08
C SER A 18 -5.85 -40.98 -38.67
N VAL A 19 -5.83 -42.21 -38.17
CA VAL A 19 -6.11 -42.49 -36.76
C VAL A 19 -4.97 -41.83 -35.98
N LEU A 20 -5.22 -40.61 -35.50
CA LEU A 20 -4.43 -40.03 -34.42
C LEU A 20 -4.52 -41.01 -33.26
N ALA A 21 -3.41 -41.70 -32.98
CA ALA A 21 -3.30 -42.50 -31.78
C ALA A 21 -3.68 -41.61 -30.58
N PRO A 22 -4.51 -42.10 -29.64
CA PRO A 22 -4.81 -41.33 -28.44
C PRO A 22 -3.49 -41.02 -27.73
N VAL A 23 -3.18 -39.73 -27.60
CA VAL A 23 -2.06 -39.27 -26.78
C VAL A 23 -2.30 -39.84 -25.39
N PRO A 24 -1.36 -40.60 -24.79
CA PRO A 24 -1.54 -41.08 -23.44
C PRO A 24 -1.62 -39.86 -22.53
N VAL A 25 -2.83 -39.52 -22.10
CA VAL A 25 -3.02 -38.67 -20.93
C VAL A 25 -2.43 -39.49 -19.80
N ALA A 26 -1.24 -39.10 -19.36
CA ALA A 26 -0.61 -39.69 -18.19
C ALA A 26 -1.69 -39.78 -17.11
N ALA A 27 -2.03 -41.01 -16.72
CA ALA A 27 -3.02 -41.23 -15.68
C ALA A 27 -2.53 -40.42 -14.48
N ARG A 28 -3.29 -39.38 -14.09
CA ARG A 28 -2.97 -38.65 -12.88
C ARG A 28 -3.00 -39.69 -11.80
N VAL A 29 -1.87 -39.91 -11.12
CA VAL A 29 -1.84 -40.73 -9.92
C VAL A 29 -2.84 -40.07 -8.99
N ALA A 30 -4.01 -40.69 -8.87
CA ALA A 30 -5.02 -40.24 -7.94
C ALA A 30 -4.36 -40.39 -6.57
N ASP A 31 -4.14 -39.26 -5.90
CA ASP A 31 -3.73 -39.32 -4.51
C ASP A 31 -4.83 -40.06 -3.76
N VAL A 32 -4.49 -41.20 -3.18
CA VAL A 32 -5.43 -42.07 -2.48
C VAL A 32 -5.95 -41.37 -1.22
N LEU A 33 -5.23 -40.35 -0.72
CA LEU A 33 -5.63 -39.53 0.40
C LEU A 33 -5.15 -38.08 0.23
N PRO A 34 -5.84 -37.26 -0.57
CA PRO A 34 -5.40 -35.89 -0.83
C PRO A 34 -5.37 -35.06 0.46
N GLN A 35 -4.26 -34.37 0.68
CA GLN A 35 -4.05 -33.53 1.86
C GLN A 35 -3.55 -32.14 1.49
N TYR A 36 -4.09 -31.12 2.13
CA TYR A 36 -3.55 -29.77 2.10
C TYR A 36 -3.92 -29.01 3.37
N SER A 37 -3.19 -27.93 3.62
CA SER A 37 -3.54 -26.92 4.60
C SER A 37 -3.06 -25.56 4.09
N TYR A 38 -3.94 -24.56 4.15
CA TYR A 38 -3.59 -23.18 3.82
C TYR A 38 -4.39 -22.20 4.68
N GLY A 39 -3.90 -20.97 4.74
CA GLY A 39 -4.63 -19.88 5.33
C GLY A 39 -4.02 -18.53 4.95
N TYR A 40 -4.79 -17.47 5.16
CA TYR A 40 -4.35 -16.10 5.01
C TYR A 40 -5.00 -15.22 6.07
N ASP A 41 -4.39 -14.08 6.31
CA ASP A 41 -4.87 -13.07 7.24
C ASP A 41 -4.57 -11.68 6.68
N VAL A 42 -5.53 -10.78 6.78
CA VAL A 42 -5.45 -9.39 6.35
C VAL A 42 -5.82 -8.51 7.52
N GLN A 43 -4.89 -7.64 7.89
CA GLN A 43 -5.04 -6.63 8.95
C GLN A 43 -4.58 -5.29 8.41
N ASP A 44 -5.49 -4.55 7.77
CA ASP A 44 -5.22 -3.23 7.24
C ASP A 44 -6.02 -2.17 8.03
N SER A 45 -5.32 -1.44 8.89
CA SER A 45 -5.91 -0.37 9.69
C SER A 45 -6.23 0.90 8.90
N LEU A 46 -5.62 1.09 7.71
CA LEU A 46 -5.89 2.26 6.87
C LEU A 46 -7.21 2.09 6.12
N THR A 47 -7.44 0.92 5.53
CA THR A 47 -8.69 0.62 4.81
C THR A 47 -9.78 0.06 5.71
N GLY A 48 -9.43 -0.41 6.92
CA GLY A 48 -10.34 -1.10 7.84
C GLY A 48 -10.61 -2.55 7.44
N ASP A 49 -9.78 -3.12 6.59
CA ASP A 49 -9.93 -4.48 6.09
C ASP A 49 -9.35 -5.49 7.08
N TYR A 50 -10.25 -6.21 7.75
CA TYR A 50 -9.93 -7.29 8.66
C TYR A 50 -10.65 -8.55 8.23
N LYS A 51 -9.88 -9.50 7.67
CA LYS A 51 -10.39 -10.80 7.26
C LYS A 51 -9.32 -11.86 7.38
N GLY A 52 -9.75 -13.08 7.66
CA GLY A 52 -8.88 -14.24 7.72
C GLY A 52 -9.59 -15.49 7.26
N HIS A 53 -8.81 -16.46 6.81
CA HIS A 53 -9.31 -17.73 6.34
C HIS A 53 -8.27 -18.82 6.59
N GLN A 54 -8.74 -20.00 6.95
CA GLN A 54 -7.93 -21.20 7.03
C GLN A 54 -8.76 -22.40 6.59
N GLU A 55 -8.12 -23.32 5.87
CA GLU A 55 -8.74 -24.54 5.41
C GLU A 55 -7.72 -25.66 5.35
N GLN A 56 -8.15 -26.85 5.70
CA GLN A 56 -7.39 -28.07 5.53
C GLN A 56 -8.28 -29.15 4.91
N ARG A 57 -7.62 -30.05 4.19
CA ARG A 57 -8.23 -31.27 3.66
C ARG A 57 -7.45 -32.47 4.13
N ASN A 58 -8.19 -33.51 4.51
CA ASN A 58 -7.67 -34.83 4.78
C ASN A 58 -8.55 -35.88 4.12
N GLY A 59 -8.12 -36.39 2.97
CA GLY A 59 -8.92 -37.30 2.17
C GLY A 59 -10.16 -36.61 1.63
N ASP A 60 -11.34 -37.10 2.03
CA ASP A 60 -12.62 -36.52 1.62
C ASP A 60 -13.19 -35.52 2.64
N LEU A 61 -12.52 -35.32 3.77
CA LEU A 61 -12.91 -34.34 4.78
C LEU A 61 -12.21 -33.01 4.53
N VAL A 62 -12.98 -31.95 4.34
CA VAL A 62 -12.50 -30.56 4.34
C VAL A 62 -13.04 -29.86 5.58
N THR A 63 -12.18 -29.16 6.30
CA THR A 63 -12.58 -28.33 7.45
C THR A 63 -11.91 -26.98 7.35
N GLY A 64 -12.62 -25.92 7.68
CA GLY A 64 -12.03 -24.59 7.70
C GLY A 64 -12.85 -23.58 8.47
N SER A 65 -12.31 -22.38 8.55
CA SER A 65 -13.01 -21.23 9.10
C SER A 65 -12.61 -19.97 8.36
N TYR A 66 -13.57 -19.08 8.10
CA TYR A 66 -13.28 -17.73 7.62
C TYR A 66 -13.93 -16.69 8.54
N ALA A 67 -13.29 -15.53 8.65
CA ALA A 67 -13.84 -14.40 9.36
C ALA A 67 -13.73 -13.12 8.52
N VAL A 68 -14.78 -12.28 8.59
CA VAL A 68 -14.79 -10.92 8.02
C VAL A 68 -15.46 -9.96 8.98
N VAL A 69 -15.04 -8.71 8.94
CA VAL A 69 -15.77 -7.60 9.54
C VAL A 69 -16.86 -7.14 8.57
N ASP A 70 -18.11 -7.33 8.96
CA ASP A 70 -19.27 -6.84 8.23
C ASP A 70 -19.42 -5.32 8.45
N PRO A 71 -20.08 -4.58 7.54
CA PRO A 71 -20.21 -3.11 7.60
C PRO A 71 -21.02 -2.62 8.81
N ASP A 72 -21.74 -3.51 9.49
CA ASP A 72 -22.44 -3.23 10.74
C ASP A 72 -21.51 -3.20 11.97
N GLY A 73 -20.20 -3.41 11.78
CA GLY A 73 -19.21 -3.43 12.86
C GLY A 73 -19.22 -4.74 13.66
N THR A 74 -19.82 -5.81 13.11
CA THR A 74 -19.73 -7.16 13.67
C THR A 74 -18.71 -7.99 12.89
N ARG A 75 -18.05 -8.92 13.59
CA ARG A 75 -17.20 -9.94 12.99
C ARG A 75 -18.04 -11.18 12.77
N ARG A 76 -18.22 -11.54 11.51
CA ARG A 76 -18.86 -12.79 11.10
C ARG A 76 -17.78 -13.86 11.00
N ILE A 77 -17.96 -14.95 11.73
CA ILE A 77 -17.12 -16.14 11.69
C ILE A 77 -17.96 -17.27 11.13
N VAL A 78 -17.42 -17.99 10.14
CA VAL A 78 -18.05 -19.17 9.56
C VAL A 78 -17.09 -20.33 9.74
N ASP A 79 -17.46 -21.28 10.60
CA ASP A 79 -16.78 -22.57 10.69
C ASP A 79 -17.50 -23.55 9.77
N TYR A 80 -16.78 -24.32 8.97
CA TYR A 80 -17.38 -25.22 8.00
C TYR A 80 -16.66 -26.56 7.89
N THR A 81 -17.43 -27.55 7.49
CA THR A 81 -16.99 -28.93 7.22
C THR A 81 -17.64 -29.41 5.92
N ALA A 82 -16.91 -30.15 5.10
CA ALA A 82 -17.47 -30.82 3.93
C ALA A 82 -17.00 -32.28 3.88
N ASP A 83 -17.95 -33.19 3.69
CA ASP A 83 -17.69 -34.61 3.53
C ASP A 83 -18.70 -35.26 2.56
N PRO A 84 -18.45 -36.47 2.03
CA PRO A 84 -19.34 -37.12 1.07
C PRO A 84 -20.70 -37.56 1.63
N LEU A 85 -20.82 -37.72 2.95
CA LEU A 85 -22.02 -38.23 3.61
C LEU A 85 -23.00 -37.10 3.97
N ASN A 86 -22.51 -36.02 4.57
CA ASN A 86 -23.30 -34.89 5.06
C ASN A 86 -23.26 -33.68 4.11
N GLY A 87 -22.39 -33.69 3.10
CA GLY A 87 -22.16 -32.54 2.23
C GLY A 87 -21.49 -31.38 2.96
N PHE A 88 -21.70 -30.16 2.46
CA PHE A 88 -21.20 -28.94 3.08
C PHE A 88 -22.10 -28.49 4.24
N ASN A 89 -21.51 -28.31 5.42
CA ASN A 89 -22.18 -27.80 6.61
C ASN A 89 -21.37 -26.63 7.18
N ALA A 90 -22.07 -25.58 7.62
CA ALA A 90 -21.44 -24.40 8.18
C ALA A 90 -22.21 -23.84 9.38
N VAL A 91 -21.47 -23.40 10.39
CA VAL A 91 -22.00 -22.70 11.57
C VAL A 91 -21.52 -21.26 11.52
N VAL A 92 -22.47 -20.33 11.43
CA VAL A 92 -22.19 -18.90 11.37
C VAL A 92 -22.39 -18.28 12.75
N ARG A 93 -21.38 -17.56 13.24
CA ARG A 93 -21.44 -16.75 14.45
C ARG A 93 -21.17 -15.29 14.10
N ARG A 94 -21.85 -14.37 14.78
CA ARG A 94 -21.58 -12.94 14.71
C ARG A 94 -21.22 -12.44 16.09
N GLU A 95 -20.11 -11.76 16.21
CA GLU A 95 -19.64 -11.16 17.45
C GLU A 95 -19.36 -9.66 17.24
N PRO A 96 -19.66 -8.78 18.21
CA PRO A 96 -19.27 -7.38 18.11
C PRO A 96 -17.75 -7.26 18.06
N LEU A 97 -17.22 -6.34 17.25
CA LEU A 97 -15.79 -6.03 17.31
C LEU A 97 -15.48 -5.35 18.65
N VAL A 98 -14.94 -6.12 19.59
CA VAL A 98 -14.21 -5.54 20.72
C VAL A 98 -12.86 -5.09 20.19
N VAL A 99 -12.84 -3.93 19.54
CA VAL A 99 -11.61 -3.17 19.36
C VAL A 99 -11.16 -2.83 20.77
N ALA A 100 -10.23 -3.63 21.32
CA ALA A 100 -9.37 -3.15 22.38
C ALA A 100 -8.73 -1.90 21.79
N ALA A 101 -9.22 -0.73 22.21
CA ALA A 101 -8.74 0.54 21.70
C ALA A 101 -7.22 0.49 21.86
N ALA A 102 -6.52 0.38 20.71
CA ALA A 102 -5.09 0.56 20.70
C ALA A 102 -4.89 1.90 21.39
N LYS A 103 -4.30 1.89 22.57
CA LYS A 103 -4.01 3.12 23.32
C LYS A 103 -3.26 3.97 22.32
N VAL A 104 -3.92 5.00 21.79
CA VAL A 104 -3.26 6.00 20.98
C VAL A 104 -2.29 6.63 21.95
N ILE A 105 -1.05 6.17 21.91
CA ILE A 105 0.06 6.86 22.54
C ILE A 105 0.05 8.17 21.77
N ALA A 106 -0.52 9.21 22.38
CA ALA A 106 -0.45 10.55 21.84
C ALA A 106 1.02 10.75 21.44
N PRO A 107 1.31 11.19 20.20
CA PRO A 107 2.68 11.53 19.85
C PRO A 107 3.21 12.43 20.96
N ALA A 108 4.37 12.07 21.52
CA ALA A 108 5.00 12.85 22.58
C ALA A 108 4.95 14.32 22.15
N PRO A 109 4.53 15.25 23.02
CA PRO A 109 4.44 16.65 22.62
C PRO A 109 5.79 17.03 22.04
N PHE A 110 5.77 17.51 20.79
CA PHE A 110 6.98 18.04 20.16
C PHE A 110 7.44 19.19 21.04
N VAL A 111 8.45 18.94 21.86
CA VAL A 111 9.13 19.98 22.63
C VAL A 111 9.88 20.77 21.58
N ALA A 112 9.31 21.91 21.20
CA ALA A 112 10.04 22.87 20.38
C ALA A 112 11.39 23.14 21.09
N PRO A 113 12.52 23.07 20.38
CA PRO A 113 13.80 23.42 20.97
C PRO A 113 13.68 24.83 21.57
N ALA A 114 14.16 24.99 22.80
CA ALA A 114 14.18 26.28 23.48
C ALA A 114 14.78 27.33 22.53
N PRO A 115 14.23 28.56 22.45
CA PRO A 115 14.82 29.59 21.61
C PRO A 115 16.26 29.77 22.05
N VAL A 116 17.18 29.50 21.13
CA VAL A 116 18.59 29.82 21.33
C VAL A 116 18.64 31.34 21.43
N VAL A 117 18.84 31.86 22.63
CA VAL A 117 19.04 33.29 22.86
C VAL A 117 20.29 33.66 22.08
N ALA A 118 20.12 34.44 21.00
CA ALA A 118 21.26 34.98 20.27
C ALA A 118 22.16 35.73 21.26
N PRO A 119 23.49 35.55 21.21
CA PRO A 119 24.38 36.35 22.03
C PRO A 119 24.11 37.84 21.74
N ALA A 120 23.96 38.63 22.81
CA ALA A 120 23.71 40.06 22.70
C ALA A 120 24.78 40.69 21.78
N PRO A 121 24.40 41.61 20.87
CA PRO A 121 25.37 42.27 20.02
C PRO A 121 26.35 43.02 20.92
N VAL A 122 27.63 42.63 20.86
CA VAL A 122 28.70 43.38 21.49
C VAL A 122 28.81 44.70 20.74
N VAL A 123 28.32 45.78 21.35
CA VAL A 123 28.44 47.13 20.81
C VAL A 123 29.92 47.49 20.85
N ALA A 124 30.57 47.56 19.68
CA ALA A 124 31.92 48.09 19.57
C ALA A 124 31.91 49.56 20.06
N PRO A 125 32.92 50.00 20.83
CA PRO A 125 33.00 51.38 21.25
C PRO A 125 33.10 52.27 20.00
N ALA A 126 32.16 53.20 19.86
CA ALA A 126 32.24 54.24 18.85
C ALA A 126 33.44 55.13 19.19
N TYR A 127 34.54 54.98 18.44
CA TYR A 127 35.62 55.96 18.49
C TYR A 127 35.11 57.26 17.88
N ALA A 128 35.09 58.32 18.67
CA ALA A 128 34.77 59.66 18.21
C ALA A 128 35.73 60.05 17.08
N ARG A 129 35.18 60.37 15.91
CA ARG A 129 35.95 60.92 14.79
C ARG A 129 36.50 62.28 15.23
N ALA A 130 37.82 62.43 15.29
CA ALA A 130 38.46 63.71 15.60
C ALA A 130 38.00 64.77 14.58
N PRO A 131 37.65 66.00 15.01
CA PRO A 131 37.23 67.03 14.08
C PRO A 131 38.40 67.40 13.17
N LEU A 132 38.18 67.36 11.85
CA LEU A 132 39.09 67.99 10.90
C LEU A 132 39.03 69.50 11.11
N PHE A 133 40.16 70.08 11.48
CA PHE A 133 40.34 71.53 11.52
C PHE A 133 40.47 72.04 10.08
N ALA A 134 39.47 72.77 9.60
CA ALA A 134 39.56 73.47 8.33
C ALA A 134 40.43 74.73 8.52
N PRO A 135 41.47 74.98 7.69
CA PRO A 135 42.21 76.23 7.75
C PRO A 135 41.31 77.39 7.31
N GLY A 136 41.16 78.39 8.18
CA GLY A 136 40.38 79.60 7.91
C GLY A 136 41.01 80.48 6.82
N PRO A 137 40.21 81.30 6.10
CA PRO A 137 40.71 82.12 5.01
C PRO A 137 41.64 83.23 5.51
N ALA A 138 42.81 83.34 4.87
CA ALA A 138 43.78 84.42 5.12
C ALA A 138 43.19 85.79 4.68
N PRO A 139 43.35 86.85 5.49
CA PRO A 139 42.73 88.15 5.20
C PRO A 139 43.41 88.85 4.01
N LEU A 140 42.58 89.34 3.08
CA LEU A 140 42.98 90.24 2.00
C LEU A 140 43.29 91.61 2.60
N LEU A 141 44.57 92.00 2.59
CA LEU A 141 45.02 93.33 3.02
C LEU A 141 44.64 94.35 1.93
N ALA A 142 43.62 95.18 2.20
CA ALA A 142 43.31 96.33 1.36
C ALA A 142 44.29 97.48 1.66
N PRO A 143 45.02 98.04 0.68
CA PRO A 143 45.80 99.26 0.90
C PRO A 143 44.86 100.47 1.04
N ARG A 144 44.81 101.04 2.25
CA ARG A 144 44.21 102.36 2.51
C ARG A 144 45.27 103.44 2.28
N LEU A 145 45.14 104.22 1.20
CA LEU A 145 45.54 105.63 1.16
C LEU A 145 44.62 106.41 2.15
N PRO A 146 44.87 107.65 2.65
CA PRO A 146 45.70 108.74 2.10
C PRO A 146 46.39 109.67 3.17
N TYR A 147 47.18 110.66 2.75
CA TYR A 147 47.01 112.13 2.98
C TYR A 147 48.31 112.94 2.78
N TYR A 148 48.12 114.17 2.29
CA TYR A 148 49.09 115.23 2.02
C TYR A 148 49.67 115.90 3.27
N LEU A 149 50.94 116.33 3.19
CA LEU A 149 51.48 117.66 3.56
C LEU A 149 52.76 117.92 2.76
#